data_AF-A0A256K0N8-F1
#
_entry.id   AF-A0A256K0N8-F1
#
_cell.length_a   1.000
_cell.length_b   1.000
_cell.length_c   1.000
_cell.angle_alpha   90.00
_cell.angle_beta   90.00
_cell.angle_gamma   90.00
#
_symmetry.space_group_name_H-M   'P 1'
#
loop_
_entity.id
_entity.type
_entity.pdbx_description
1 polymer ?
#
loop_
_entity_poly.entity_id
_entity_poly.type
_entity_poly.pdbx_seq_one_letter_code
_entity_poly.pdbx_strand_id
1 'polypeptide(L)'
;MSGIALLTATKATDAATTAVGLAYVPGIYEANTAAAFLFRRMGVADGLLVTSFCVVVAIALVTEVASIAVCARRADAHLASVVRLVGYGIPSALFAAVSVYNVTQLVAGIEAAVPL
;
A
#
# COMPACT_ATOMS: atom_id res chain seq x y z
N MET A 1 7.70 8.68 -14.97
CA MET A 1 7.66 8.48 -13.50
C MET A 1 8.32 7.15 -13.17
N SER A 2 9.10 7.08 -12.09
CA SER A 2 9.70 5.82 -11.61
C SER A 2 8.61 4.91 -11.02
N GLY A 3 8.64 3.59 -11.31
CA GLY A 3 7.66 2.63 -10.77
C GLY A 3 7.66 2.60 -9.23
N ILE A 4 8.82 2.77 -8.61
CA ILE A 4 8.96 2.90 -7.15
C ILE A 4 8.28 4.17 -6.64
N ALA A 5 8.35 5.28 -7.38
CA ALA A 5 7.69 6.53 -6.99
C ALA A 5 6.17 6.39 -7.01
N LEU A 6 5.61 5.74 -8.03
CA LEU A 6 4.18 5.42 -8.10
C LEU A 6 3.74 4.50 -6.95
N LEU A 7 4.51 3.44 -6.70
CA LEU A 7 4.26 2.51 -5.61
C LEU A 7 4.27 3.21 -4.24
N THR A 8 5.27 4.04 -4.01
CA THR A 8 5.41 4.77 -2.73
C THR A 8 4.28 5.77 -2.56
N ALA A 9 3.93 6.51 -3.61
CA ALA A 9 2.83 7.47 -3.57
C ALA A 9 1.49 6.79 -3.26
N THR A 10 1.14 5.73 -4.00
CA THR A 10 -0.11 4.99 -3.78
C THR A 10 -0.15 4.33 -2.40
N LYS A 11 0.97 3.77 -1.93
CA LYS A 11 1.04 3.20 -0.58
C LYS A 11 0.95 4.25 0.53
N ALA A 12 1.50 5.44 0.31
CA ALA A 12 1.37 6.56 1.25
C ALA A 12 -0.09 7.04 1.34
N THR A 13 -0.81 7.13 0.21
CA THR A 13 -2.24 7.49 0.21
C THR A 13 -3.07 6.44 0.94
N ASP A 14 -2.83 5.15 0.68
CA ASP A 14 -3.45 4.04 1.39
C ASP A 14 -3.21 4.17 2.91
N ALA A 15 -1.95 4.27 3.33
CA ALA A 15 -1.59 4.40 4.75
C ALA A 15 -2.22 5.64 5.41
N ALA A 16 -2.29 6.77 4.71
CA ALA A 16 -2.95 7.97 5.21
C ALA A 16 -4.45 7.73 5.42
N THR A 17 -5.13 7.12 4.46
CA THR A 17 -6.57 6.81 4.59
C THR A 17 -6.85 5.82 5.71
N THR A 18 -5.99 4.81 5.90
CA THR A 18 -6.08 3.88 7.05
C THR A 18 -5.86 4.60 8.38
N ALA A 19 -4.84 5.47 8.47
CA ALA A 19 -4.56 6.23 9.69
C ALA A 19 -5.76 7.09 10.10
N VAL A 20 -6.34 7.82 9.15
CA VAL A 20 -7.50 8.69 9.40
C VAL A 20 -8.73 7.84 9.78
N GLY A 21 -8.98 6.73 9.07
CA GLY A 21 -10.08 5.81 9.40
C GLY A 21 -10.00 5.27 10.83
N LEU A 22 -8.82 4.79 11.23
CA LEU A 22 -8.60 4.25 12.58
C LEU A 22 -8.63 5.31 13.68
N ALA A 23 -8.25 6.55 13.37
CA ALA A 23 -8.18 7.63 14.37
C ALA A 23 -9.55 8.31 14.60
N TYR A 24 -10.36 8.45 13.55
CA TYR A 24 -11.53 9.34 13.59
C TYR A 24 -12.88 8.66 13.38
N VAL A 25 -12.93 7.40 12.92
CA VAL A 25 -14.20 6.73 12.65
C VAL A 25 -14.48 5.64 13.69
N PRO A 26 -15.50 5.82 14.55
CA PRO A 26 -15.91 4.80 15.50
C PRO A 26 -16.33 3.51 14.78
N GLY A 27 -15.85 2.37 15.27
CA GLY A 27 -16.21 1.05 14.72
C GLY A 27 -15.33 0.55 13.57
N ILE A 28 -14.45 1.38 13.01
CA ILE A 28 -13.41 0.91 12.08
C ILE A 28 -12.24 0.30 12.87
N TYR A 29 -11.80 -0.88 12.45
CA TYR A 29 -10.64 -1.56 13.00
C TYR A 29 -9.81 -2.22 11.90
N GLU A 30 -8.52 -2.43 12.16
CA GLU A 30 -7.62 -3.11 11.25
C GLU A 30 -7.94 -4.61 11.21
N ALA A 31 -8.41 -5.10 10.06
CA ALA A 31 -8.79 -6.50 9.88
C ALA A 31 -7.59 -7.44 9.77
N ASN A 32 -6.44 -6.94 9.30
CA ASN A 32 -5.23 -7.74 9.23
C ASN A 32 -4.64 -7.93 10.63
N THR A 33 -4.68 -9.17 11.14
CA THR A 33 -4.22 -9.50 12.50
C THR A 33 -2.75 -9.18 12.75
N ALA A 34 -1.89 -9.29 11.73
CA ALA A 34 -0.48 -8.94 11.85
C ALA A 34 -0.28 -7.42 11.93
N ALA A 35 -0.98 -6.65 11.10
CA ALA A 35 -0.94 -5.19 11.16
C ALA A 35 -1.55 -4.67 12.47
N ALA A 36 -2.69 -5.22 12.89
CA ALA A 36 -3.34 -4.89 14.16
C ALA A 36 -2.46 -5.21 15.38
N PHE A 37 -1.67 -6.29 15.34
CA PHE A 37 -0.69 -6.58 16.37
C PHE A 37 0.41 -5.52 16.44
N LEU A 38 0.96 -5.12 15.29
CA LEU A 38 1.97 -4.07 15.21
C LEU A 38 1.44 -2.72 15.70
N PHE A 39 0.22 -2.35 15.31
CA PHE A 39 -0.40 -1.08 15.73
C PHE A 39 -0.63 -1.02 17.24
N ARG A 40 -1.02 -2.14 17.86
CA ARG A 40 -1.15 -2.23 19.32
C ARG A 40 0.18 -2.12 20.06
N ARG A 41 1.26 -2.63 19.47
CA ARG A 41 2.59 -2.66 20.11
C ARG A 41 3.35 -1.35 19.97
N MET A 42 3.18 -0.67 18.83
CA MET A 42 4.03 0.46 18.42
C MET A 42 3.25 1.77 18.26
N GLY A 43 1.92 1.71 18.29
CA GLY A 43 1.05 2.80 17.85
C GLY A 43 0.74 2.71 16.35
N VAL A 44 -0.38 3.32 15.95
CA VAL A 44 -0.88 3.27 14.56
C VAL A 44 0.08 3.96 13.59
N ALA A 45 0.65 5.11 13.97
CA ALA A 45 1.56 5.86 13.10
C ALA A 45 2.86 5.09 12.79
N ASP A 46 3.59 4.68 13.82
CA ASP A 46 4.84 3.90 13.66
C ASP A 46 4.55 2.54 13.03
N GLY A 47 3.42 1.93 13.40
CA GLY A 47 2.87 0.75 12.76
C GLY A 47 2.73 0.86 11.25
N LEU A 48 2.07 1.92 10.80
CA LEU A 48 1.84 2.18 9.37
C LEU A 48 3.15 2.52 8.66
N LEU A 49 4.05 3.28 9.27
CA LEU A 49 5.36 3.59 8.71
C LEU A 49 6.19 2.32 8.49
N VAL A 50 6.35 1.49 9.52
CA VAL A 50 7.14 0.25 9.44
C VAL A 50 6.52 -0.74 8.44
N THR A 51 5.20 -0.95 8.50
CA THR A 51 4.53 -1.88 7.58
C THR A 51 4.60 -1.39 6.13
N SER A 52 4.37 -0.09 5.89
CA SER A 52 4.46 0.48 4.54
C SER A 52 5.89 0.41 4.00
N PHE A 53 6.89 0.72 4.82
CA PHE A 53 8.30 0.59 4.45
C PHE A 53 8.63 -0.87 4.06
N CYS A 54 8.29 -1.84 4.91
CA CYS A 54 8.52 -3.26 4.64
C CYS A 54 7.86 -3.72 3.34
N VAL A 55 6.62 -3.29 3.08
CA VAL A 55 5.87 -3.64 1.86
C VAL A 55 6.52 -3.04 0.62
N VAL A 56 6.88 -1.76 0.64
CA VAL A 56 7.54 -1.09 -0.51
C VAL A 56 8.89 -1.75 -0.80
N VAL A 57 9.70 -2.00 0.23
CA VAL A 57 11.00 -2.67 0.08
C VAL A 57 10.83 -4.08 -0.46
N ALA A 58 9.89 -4.87 0.05
CA ALA A 58 9.65 -6.22 -0.43
C ALA A 58 9.24 -6.24 -1.91
N ILE A 59 8.32 -5.36 -2.32
CA ILE A 59 7.87 -5.26 -3.72
C ILE A 59 9.04 -4.81 -4.61
N ALA A 60 9.80 -3.80 -4.20
CA ALA A 60 10.96 -3.32 -4.95
C ALA A 60 12.02 -4.41 -5.13
N LEU A 61 12.38 -5.12 -4.05
CA LEU A 61 13.34 -6.21 -4.10
C LEU A 61 12.88 -7.32 -5.04
N VAL A 62 11.65 -7.82 -4.89
CA VAL A 62 11.12 -8.89 -5.74
C VAL A 62 11.08 -8.44 -7.21
N THR A 63 10.63 -7.21 -7.47
CA THR A 63 10.50 -6.66 -8.83
C THR A 63 11.86 -6.49 -9.50
N GLU A 64 12.83 -5.89 -8.81
CA GLU A 64 14.15 -5.66 -9.38
C GLU A 64 14.95 -6.96 -9.51
N VAL A 65 14.89 -7.87 -8.54
CA VAL A 65 15.54 -9.19 -8.64
C VAL A 65 14.96 -9.99 -9.81
N ALA A 66 13.64 -9.98 -10.00
CA ALA A 66 13.01 -10.62 -11.15
C ALA A 66 13.43 -9.97 -12.48
N SER A 67 13.51 -8.63 -12.53
CA SER A 67 13.95 -7.88 -13.71
C SER A 67 15.40 -8.23 -14.08
N ILE A 68 16.30 -8.27 -13.10
CA ILE A 68 17.71 -8.67 -13.28
C ILE A 68 17.80 -10.12 -13.76
N ALA A 69 17.05 -11.04 -13.13
CA ALA A 69 17.05 -12.45 -13.51
C ALA A 69 16.57 -12.66 -14.96
N VAL A 70 15.62 -11.85 -15.43
CA VAL A 70 15.14 -11.87 -16.82
C VAL A 70 16.21 -11.34 -17.78
N CYS A 71 16.85 -10.21 -17.47
CA CYS A 71 17.98 -9.69 -18.27
C CYS A 71 19.15 -10.69 -18.35
N ALA A 72 19.44 -11.38 -17.26
CA ALA A 72 20.53 -12.36 -17.22
C ALA A 72 20.24 -13.61 -18.06
N ARG A 73 18.96 -13.94 -18.30
CA ARG A 73 18.54 -15.14 -19.04
C ARG A 73 18.13 -14.87 -20.48
N ARG A 74 17.78 -13.63 -20.84
CA ARG A 74 17.34 -13.25 -22.19
C ARG A 74 17.94 -11.90 -22.59
N ALA A 75 18.44 -11.82 -23.82
CA ALA A 75 19.01 -10.59 -24.38
C ALA A 75 17.96 -9.49 -24.63
N ASP A 76 16.66 -9.84 -24.62
CA ASP A 76 15.58 -8.89 -24.84
C ASP A 76 15.34 -7.97 -23.63
N ALA A 77 15.89 -6.75 -23.71
CA ALA A 77 15.72 -5.70 -22.72
C ALA A 77 14.24 -5.32 -22.46
N HIS A 78 13.34 -5.59 -23.41
CA HIS A 78 11.91 -5.24 -23.28
C HIS A 78 11.20 -6.02 -22.17
N LEU A 79 11.55 -7.30 -21.96
CA LEU A 79 10.91 -8.13 -20.93
C LEU A 79 11.17 -7.61 -19.50
N ALA A 80 12.35 -7.05 -19.25
CA ALA A 80 12.69 -6.46 -17.96
C ALA A 80 11.83 -5.24 -17.63
N SER A 81 11.48 -4.44 -18.65
CA SER A 81 10.54 -3.32 -18.51
C SER A 81 9.12 -3.79 -18.22
N VAL A 82 8.67 -4.88 -18.85
CA VAL A 82 7.36 -5.48 -18.55
C VAL A 82 7.31 -6.01 -17.11
N VAL A 83 8.37 -6.66 -16.64
CA VAL A 83 8.46 -7.12 -15.24
C VAL A 83 8.33 -5.96 -14.26
N ARG A 84 9.03 -4.84 -14.51
CA ARG A 84 8.90 -3.64 -13.68
C ARG A 84 7.50 -3.01 -13.76
N LEU A 85 6.92 -2.94 -14.95
CA LEU A 85 5.58 -2.41 -15.15
C LEU A 85 4.55 -3.22 -14.35
N VAL A 86 4.62 -4.55 -14.40
CA VAL A 86 3.71 -5.44 -13.67
C VAL A 86 3.99 -5.40 -12.17
N GLY A 87 5.27 -5.54 -11.79
CA GLY A 87 5.70 -5.61 -10.40
C GLY A 87 5.44 -4.34 -9.59
N TYR A 88 5.53 -3.17 -10.21
CA TYR A 88 5.12 -1.91 -9.58
C TYR A 88 3.67 -1.55 -9.84
N GLY A 89 3.18 -1.79 -11.06
CA GLY A 89 1.87 -1.32 -11.50
C GLY A 89 0.71 -2.01 -10.79
N ILE A 90 0.73 -3.36 -10.68
CA ILE A 90 -0.35 -4.09 -10.02
C ILE A 90 -0.47 -3.70 -8.54
N PRO A 91 0.60 -3.72 -7.73
CA PRO A 91 0.49 -3.30 -6.34
C PRO A 91 0.09 -1.83 -6.18
N SER A 92 0.58 -0.95 -7.06
CA SER A 92 0.16 0.47 -7.03
C SER A 92 -1.33 0.63 -7.28
N ALA A 93 -1.89 -0.08 -8.26
CA ALA A 93 -3.32 -0.07 -8.55
C ALA A 93 -4.13 -0.63 -7.39
N LEU A 94 -3.64 -1.69 -6.74
CA LEU A 94 -4.26 -2.26 -5.55
C LEU A 94 -4.29 -1.25 -4.39
N PHE A 95 -3.16 -0.59 -4.07
CA PHE A 95 -3.13 0.42 -3.01
C PHE A 95 -4.02 1.62 -3.32
N ALA A 96 -4.09 2.05 -4.59
CA ALA A 96 -5.03 3.08 -4.99
C ALA A 96 -6.50 2.64 -4.76
N ALA A 97 -6.86 1.41 -5.13
CA ALA A 97 -8.20 0.88 -4.93
C ALA A 97 -8.57 0.74 -3.45
N VAL A 98 -7.64 0.24 -2.61
CA VAL A 98 -7.85 0.13 -1.16
C VAL A 98 -7.96 1.51 -0.53
N SER A 99 -7.15 2.48 -0.97
CA SER A 99 -7.26 3.86 -0.51
C SER A 99 -8.63 4.48 -0.80
N VAL A 100 -9.17 4.25 -2.00
CA VAL A 100 -10.54 4.68 -2.35
C VAL A 100 -11.57 4.00 -1.46
N TYR A 101 -11.44 2.69 -1.22
CA TYR A 101 -12.32 1.95 -0.31
C TYR A 101 -12.26 2.49 1.14
N ASN A 102 -11.07 2.82 1.64
CA ASN A 102 -10.92 3.42 2.96
C ASN A 102 -11.62 4.79 3.03
N VAL A 103 -11.56 5.59 1.96
CA VAL A 103 -12.29 6.86 1.86
C VAL A 103 -13.80 6.65 1.91
N THR A 104 -14.35 5.62 1.25
CA THR A 104 -15.80 5.38 1.33
C THR A 104 -16.26 4.98 2.73
N GLN A 105 -15.45 4.19 3.45
CA GLN A 105 -15.70 3.87 4.87
C GLN A 105 -15.62 5.11 5.77
N LEU A 106 -14.66 6.00 5.49
CA LEU A 106 -14.53 7.29 6.18
C LEU A 106 -15.77 8.17 6.02
N VAL A 107 -16.25 8.33 4.79
CA VAL A 107 -17.45 9.13 4.50
C VAL A 107 -18.68 8.52 5.19
N ALA A 108 -18.89 7.21 5.05
CA ALA A 108 -20.02 6.54 5.68
C ALA A 108 -19.99 6.66 7.22
N GLY A 109 -18.81 6.60 7.82
CA GLY A 109 -18.63 6.79 9.26
C GLY A 109 -18.94 8.21 9.74
N ILE A 110 -18.57 9.22 8.96
CA ILE A 110 -18.89 10.64 9.25
C ILE A 110 -20.40 10.87 9.15
N GLU A 111 -21.04 10.38 8.10
CA GLU A 111 -22.50 10.49 7.90
C GLU A 111 -23.28 9.82 9.04
N ALA A 112 -22.82 8.66 9.53
CA ALA A 112 -23.44 7.99 10.67
C ALA A 112 -23.27 8.76 11.99
N ALA A 113 -22.20 9.55 12.14
CA ALA A 113 -21.90 10.31 13.35
C ALA A 113 -22.61 11.69 13.40
N VAL A 114 -23.00 12.23 12.25
CA VAL A 114 -23.77 13.48 12.13
C VAL A 114 -25.16 13.15 11.60
N PRO A 115 -26.13 12.78 12.47
CA PRO A 115 -27.50 12.61 12.03
C PRO A 115 -28.03 13.98 11.61
N LEU A 116 -28.37 14.13 10.32
CA LEU A 116 -29.19 15.24 9.83
C LEU A 116 -30.60 15.16 10.43
#